data_AF-A0A7W8HAH2-F1
#
_entry.id   AF-A0A7W8HAH2-F1
#
_cell.length_a   1.000
_cell.length_b   1.000
_cell.length_c   1.000
_cell.angle_alpha   90.00
_cell.angle_beta   90.00
_cell.angle_gamma   90.00
#
_symmetry.space_group_name_H-M   'P 1'
#
loop_
_entity.id
_entity.type
_entity.pdbx_description
1 polymer ?
#
loop_
_entity_poly.entity_id
_entity_poly.type
_entity_poly.pdbx_seq_one_letter_code
_entity_poly.pdbx_strand_id
1 'polypeptide(L)'
;MITAIMICMFAAITLSMVGLCGFVYSGRDKFHEGMILGIHIPEDQKDHSDVLILTGKYRRTLRRFQWINLAVGMIISFLPIFTMGISTLLWVLWALEYCCIFSLIRILAQRKMYALKVRHQWFMPQTHATIAIDTRVSAMSAHFPISWKWHLIPFAVGLLFWCIPAARRSFLSVSGAWSFPAIAVFIPLFFLVLHQCLTSRKNTVYSKDSQVNEKINRLEKRTWSIVIIAADYASFSASLYISLRFFAARSLHLWDYIIYAAVDFLGAAAIIAGVLIIVQQRRIFLDADQAPLISDDDEYWKNGWYSNPDDRHLWVQDRLCSTNYTLNMAHPGAKWFLSITGIFVVAAVAVCVGVAGILHQLDTASVSMAIDQDTVTISYAFYDCSFGAEDILGLRQLDALPDDDFRRTNGGDTDRLLVGFFRNGQDEDVMMFMYKKESPVIEIDLTDQTVFLNSDVEGQTQSWYHQLSQLAQ
;
A
#
# COMPACT_ATOMS: atom_id res chain seq x y z
N MET A 1 -17.17 11.73 7.01
CA MET A 1 -15.82 11.27 7.41
C MET A 1 -15.17 10.29 6.42
N ILE A 2 -15.83 9.18 6.04
CA ILE A 2 -15.25 8.11 5.19
C ILE A 2 -14.71 8.63 3.85
N THR A 3 -15.49 9.44 3.14
CA THR A 3 -15.07 10.06 1.87
C THR A 3 -13.76 10.84 1.99
N ALA A 4 -13.60 11.64 3.05
CA ALA A 4 -12.38 12.41 3.29
C ALA A 4 -11.17 11.49 3.54
N ILE A 5 -11.35 10.41 4.30
CA ILE A 5 -10.31 9.41 4.53
C ILE A 5 -9.88 8.77 3.22
N MET A 6 -10.84 8.37 2.36
CA MET A 6 -10.55 7.79 1.06
C MET A 6 -9.77 8.74 0.16
N ILE A 7 -10.18 10.02 0.09
CA ILE A 7 -9.48 11.05 -0.69
C ILE A 7 -8.03 11.20 -0.22
N CYS A 8 -7.82 11.34 1.09
CA CYS A 8 -6.48 11.45 1.67
C CYS A 8 -5.63 10.21 1.36
N MET A 9 -6.21 9.01 1.48
CA MET A 9 -5.52 7.76 1.20
C MET A 9 -5.13 7.63 -0.27
N PHE A 10 -6.08 7.83 -1.20
CA PHE A 10 -5.80 7.76 -2.64
C PHE A 10 -4.76 8.81 -3.06
N ALA A 11 -4.90 10.06 -2.60
CA ALA A 11 -3.94 11.12 -2.90
C ALA A 11 -2.53 10.81 -2.36
N ALA A 12 -2.42 10.32 -1.12
CA ALA A 12 -1.14 9.98 -0.52
C ALA A 12 -0.46 8.81 -1.26
N ILE A 13 -1.22 7.77 -1.64
CA ILE A 13 -0.68 6.64 -2.40
C ILE A 13 -0.29 7.08 -3.81
N THR A 14 -1.10 7.89 -4.49
CA THR A 14 -0.76 8.46 -5.80
C THR A 14 0.52 9.28 -5.75
N LEU A 15 0.64 10.21 -4.79
CA LEU A 15 1.82 11.06 -4.61
C LEU A 15 3.08 10.23 -4.32
N SER A 16 2.97 9.26 -3.42
CA SER A 16 4.10 8.39 -3.08
C SER A 16 4.52 7.49 -4.24
N MET A 17 3.58 6.84 -4.92
CA MET A 17 3.87 5.97 -6.06
C MET A 17 4.55 6.75 -7.19
N VAL A 18 3.94 7.86 -7.63
CA VAL A 18 4.49 8.69 -8.71
C VAL A 18 5.81 9.34 -8.29
N GLY A 19 5.87 9.86 -7.07
CA GLY A 19 7.05 10.51 -6.50
C GLY A 19 8.24 9.56 -6.39
N LEU A 20 8.05 8.36 -5.83
CA LEU A 20 9.10 7.36 -5.66
C LEU A 20 9.59 6.81 -7.01
N CYS A 21 8.68 6.46 -7.91
CA CYS A 21 9.05 6.03 -9.26
C CYS A 21 9.82 7.12 -10.02
N GLY A 22 9.37 8.38 -9.92
CA GLY A 22 10.07 9.53 -10.47
C GLY A 22 11.44 9.73 -9.86
N PHE A 23 11.54 9.68 -8.53
CA PHE A 23 12.78 9.86 -7.79
C PHE A 23 13.83 8.80 -8.17
N VAL A 24 13.48 7.52 -8.06
CA VAL A 24 14.41 6.38 -8.22
C VAL A 24 14.96 6.28 -9.65
N TYR A 25 14.14 6.57 -10.66
CA TYR A 25 14.49 6.38 -12.08
C TYR A 25 14.71 7.68 -12.85
N SER A 26 14.70 8.84 -12.17
CA SER A 26 15.19 10.09 -12.76
C SER A 26 16.71 10.02 -13.02
N GLY A 27 17.17 10.68 -14.07
CA GLY A 27 18.59 10.82 -14.37
C GLY A 27 19.27 9.59 -14.99
N ARG A 28 18.53 8.50 -15.25
CA ARG A 28 19.06 7.31 -15.93
C ARG A 28 19.41 7.54 -17.40
N ASP A 29 19.01 8.69 -17.94
CA ASP A 29 19.39 9.21 -19.24
C ASP A 29 20.76 9.91 -19.27
N LYS A 30 21.42 10.03 -18.13
CA LYS A 30 22.77 10.60 -18.00
C LYS A 30 23.81 9.48 -17.87
N PHE A 31 25.05 9.79 -18.24
CA PHE A 31 26.18 8.89 -18.09
C PHE A 31 26.56 8.74 -16.62
N HIS A 32 26.43 7.52 -16.09
CA HIS A 32 26.76 7.16 -14.72
C HIS A 32 27.31 5.74 -14.68
N GLU A 33 28.42 5.52 -13.97
CA GLU A 33 29.03 4.19 -13.79
C GLU A 33 29.30 3.48 -15.13
N GLY A 34 29.76 4.23 -16.15
CA GLY A 34 30.01 3.68 -17.49
C GLY A 34 28.76 3.36 -18.32
N MET A 35 27.56 3.72 -17.83
CA MET A 35 26.28 3.36 -18.44
C MET A 35 25.39 4.56 -18.75
N ILE A 36 24.56 4.42 -19.79
CA ILE A 36 23.39 5.27 -20.06
C ILE A 36 22.19 4.35 -20.30
N LEU A 37 21.05 4.65 -19.68
CA LEU A 37 19.83 3.83 -19.75
C LEU A 37 20.09 2.35 -19.41
N GLY A 38 21.06 2.10 -18.53
CA GLY A 38 21.44 0.76 -18.09
C GLY A 38 22.16 -0.06 -19.17
N ILE A 39 22.88 0.56 -20.09
CA ILE A 39 23.72 -0.11 -21.09
C ILE A 39 25.09 0.59 -21.07
N HIS A 40 26.16 -0.21 -21.10
CA HIS A 40 27.53 0.30 -21.12
C HIS A 40 27.84 0.92 -22.48
N ILE A 41 28.39 2.14 -22.44
CA ILE A 41 28.80 2.90 -23.62
C ILE A 41 30.20 3.48 -23.35
N PRO A 42 31.13 3.45 -24.32
CA PRO A 42 32.41 4.12 -24.21
C PRO A 42 32.25 5.60 -23.83
N GLU A 43 33.10 6.09 -22.92
CA GLU A 43 32.94 7.44 -22.39
C GLU A 43 33.08 8.53 -23.46
N ASP A 44 33.92 8.31 -24.46
CA ASP A 44 34.11 9.18 -25.62
C ASP A 44 32.86 9.26 -26.52
N GLN A 45 31.92 8.31 -26.40
CA GLN A 45 30.71 8.22 -27.21
C GLN A 45 29.45 8.71 -26.48
N LYS A 46 29.56 9.16 -25.23
CA LYS A 46 28.39 9.61 -24.43
C LYS A 46 27.63 10.78 -25.06
N ASP A 47 28.32 11.61 -25.85
CA ASP A 47 27.78 12.77 -26.55
C ASP A 47 27.47 12.48 -28.04
N HIS A 48 27.50 11.22 -28.48
CA HIS A 48 27.13 10.84 -29.84
C HIS A 48 25.68 11.26 -30.17
N SER A 49 25.45 11.76 -31.37
CA SER A 49 24.16 12.35 -31.78
C SER A 49 22.97 11.41 -31.54
N ASP A 50 23.09 10.14 -31.93
CA ASP A 50 22.06 9.11 -31.70
C ASP A 50 21.75 8.90 -30.20
N VAL A 51 22.77 8.95 -29.33
CA VAL A 51 22.62 8.81 -27.87
C VAL A 51 21.86 10.01 -27.32
N LEU A 52 22.23 11.22 -27.72
CA LEU A 52 21.56 12.47 -27.31
C LEU A 52 20.10 12.52 -27.77
N ILE A 53 19.80 12.04 -28.98
CA ILE A 53 18.43 11.94 -29.51
C ILE A 53 17.61 10.95 -28.68
N LEU A 54 18.15 9.76 -28.39
CA LEU A 54 17.46 8.72 -27.64
C LEU A 54 17.19 9.15 -26.19
N THR A 55 18.21 9.66 -25.50
CA THR A 55 18.12 10.15 -24.11
C THR A 55 17.17 11.35 -24.01
N GLY A 56 17.25 12.30 -24.95
CA GLY A 56 16.35 13.45 -25.01
C GLY A 56 14.89 13.06 -25.28
N LYS A 57 14.64 12.03 -26.08
CA LYS A 57 13.29 11.47 -26.27
C LYS A 57 12.80 10.80 -24.98
N TYR A 58 13.61 9.93 -24.38
CA TYR A 58 13.27 9.25 -23.13
C TYR A 58 12.94 10.24 -22.01
N ARG A 59 13.80 11.24 -21.77
CA ARG A 59 13.60 12.26 -20.73
C ARG A 59 12.27 12.99 -20.90
N ARG A 60 11.93 13.40 -22.13
CA ARG A 60 10.66 14.09 -22.42
C ARG A 60 9.46 13.18 -22.23
N THR A 61 9.53 11.94 -22.71
CA THR A 61 8.46 10.95 -22.55
C THR A 61 8.21 10.64 -21.08
N LEU A 62 9.26 10.33 -20.31
CA LEU A 62 9.14 10.00 -18.90
C LEU A 62 8.59 11.18 -18.08
N ARG A 63 9.12 12.39 -18.30
CA ARG A 63 8.65 13.59 -17.59
C ARG A 63 7.18 13.88 -17.89
N ARG A 64 6.76 13.82 -19.16
CA ARG A 64 5.35 14.02 -19.54
C ARG A 64 4.46 12.95 -18.92
N PHE A 65 4.86 11.69 -19.02
CA PHE A 65 4.13 10.57 -18.42
C PHE A 65 3.94 10.77 -16.92
N GLN A 66 4.99 11.13 -16.19
CA GLN A 66 4.91 11.37 -14.74
C GLN A 66 3.98 12.53 -14.38
N TRP A 67 4.09 13.68 -15.05
CA TRP A 67 3.23 14.82 -14.73
C TRP A 67 1.77 14.61 -15.11
N ILE A 68 1.51 13.97 -16.26
CA ILE A 68 0.14 13.64 -16.68
C ILE A 68 -0.46 12.66 -15.69
N ASN A 69 0.25 11.58 -15.34
CA ASN A 69 -0.29 10.60 -14.41
C ASN A 69 -0.40 11.11 -12.98
N LEU A 70 0.47 12.01 -12.55
CA LEU A 70 0.28 12.71 -11.28
C LEU A 70 -1.02 13.51 -11.30
N ALA A 71 -1.25 14.31 -12.34
CA ALA A 71 -2.47 15.11 -12.46
C ALA A 71 -3.73 14.24 -12.53
N VAL A 72 -3.73 13.21 -13.38
CA VAL A 72 -4.86 12.27 -13.54
C VAL A 72 -5.12 11.51 -12.24
N GLY A 73 -4.10 10.93 -11.62
CA GLY A 73 -4.23 10.22 -10.36
C GLY A 73 -4.74 11.12 -9.23
N MET A 74 -4.29 12.37 -9.16
CA MET A 74 -4.80 13.34 -8.20
C MET A 74 -6.26 13.67 -8.46
N ILE A 75 -6.67 13.90 -9.71
CA ILE A 75 -8.09 14.13 -10.06
C ILE A 75 -8.95 12.93 -9.63
N ILE A 76 -8.51 11.71 -9.96
CA ILE A 76 -9.23 10.48 -9.57
C ILE A 76 -9.33 10.35 -8.05
N SER A 77 -8.31 10.78 -7.30
CA SER A 77 -8.31 10.76 -5.83
C SER A 77 -9.39 11.63 -5.20
N PHE A 78 -9.94 12.62 -5.91
CA PHE A 78 -11.06 13.46 -5.45
C PHE A 78 -12.44 12.97 -5.93
N LEU A 79 -12.51 11.98 -6.83
CA LEU A 79 -13.79 11.41 -7.28
C LEU A 79 -14.64 10.75 -6.18
N PRO A 80 -14.10 10.24 -5.04
CA PRO A 80 -14.93 9.75 -3.95
C PRO A 80 -15.94 10.78 -3.40
N ILE A 81 -15.77 12.08 -3.69
CA ILE A 81 -16.76 13.13 -3.37
C ILE A 81 -18.12 12.82 -4.01
N PHE A 82 -18.12 12.22 -5.21
CA PHE A 82 -19.33 11.95 -5.97
C PHE A 82 -19.81 10.51 -5.80
N THR A 83 -18.91 9.54 -5.95
CA THR A 83 -19.22 8.10 -5.87
C THR A 83 -18.01 7.35 -5.34
N MET A 84 -18.14 6.64 -4.22
CA MET A 84 -17.06 5.86 -3.62
C MET A 84 -16.74 4.59 -4.43
N GLY A 85 -17.75 3.93 -4.99
CA GLY A 85 -17.56 2.68 -5.75
C GLY A 85 -16.85 2.89 -7.08
N ILE A 86 -17.38 3.78 -7.93
CA ILE A 86 -16.80 4.06 -9.25
C ILE A 86 -15.40 4.66 -9.12
N SER A 87 -15.20 5.59 -8.17
CA SER A 87 -13.88 6.18 -7.94
C SER A 87 -12.81 5.15 -7.54
N THR A 88 -13.17 4.17 -6.69
CA THR A 88 -12.28 3.08 -6.30
C THR A 88 -11.84 2.26 -7.51
N LEU A 89 -12.78 1.92 -8.40
CA LEU A 89 -12.47 1.17 -9.63
C LEU A 89 -11.54 1.96 -10.55
N LEU A 90 -11.84 3.25 -10.79
CA LEU A 90 -11.02 4.11 -11.63
C LEU A 90 -9.60 4.28 -11.08
N TRP A 91 -9.46 4.41 -9.75
CA TRP A 91 -8.17 4.55 -9.10
C TRP A 91 -7.32 3.28 -9.26
N VAL A 92 -7.91 2.09 -9.13
CA VAL A 92 -7.23 0.81 -9.33
C VAL A 92 -6.77 0.65 -10.79
N LEU A 93 -7.65 0.96 -11.75
CA LEU A 93 -7.31 0.90 -13.18
C LEU A 93 -6.17 1.86 -13.53
N TRP A 94 -6.21 3.08 -12.99
CA TRP A 94 -5.14 4.05 -13.14
C TRP A 94 -3.82 3.54 -12.54
N ALA A 95 -3.83 2.96 -11.34
CA ALA A 95 -2.62 2.43 -10.71
C ALA A 95 -1.99 1.28 -11.54
N LEU A 96 -2.81 0.41 -12.12
CA LEU A 96 -2.35 -0.67 -13.01
C LEU A 96 -1.76 -0.13 -14.31
N GLU A 97 -2.45 0.82 -14.97
CA GLU A 97 -1.98 1.49 -16.18
C GLU A 97 -0.63 2.18 -15.93
N TYR A 98 -0.53 2.92 -14.83
CA TYR A 98 0.69 3.59 -14.44
C TYR A 98 1.86 2.62 -14.29
N CYS A 99 1.69 1.55 -13.50
CA CYS A 99 2.74 0.57 -13.25
C CYS A 99 3.21 -0.13 -14.54
N CYS A 100 2.27 -0.51 -15.40
CA CYS A 100 2.55 -1.18 -16.68
C CYS A 100 3.31 -0.27 -17.64
N ILE A 101 2.80 0.95 -17.90
CA ILE A 101 3.41 1.87 -18.86
C ILE A 101 4.75 2.40 -18.36
N PHE A 102 4.87 2.68 -17.06
CA PHE A 102 6.14 3.11 -16.46
C PHE A 102 7.26 2.09 -16.71
N SER A 103 6.96 0.81 -16.51
CA SER A 103 7.88 -0.30 -16.76
C SER A 103 8.22 -0.43 -18.25
N LEU A 104 7.21 -0.31 -19.12
CA LEU A 104 7.39 -0.40 -20.58
C LEU A 104 8.30 0.70 -21.13
N ILE A 105 8.13 1.95 -20.70
CA ILE A 105 8.95 3.09 -21.14
C ILE A 105 10.44 2.80 -20.89
N ARG A 106 10.77 2.23 -19.72
CA ARG A 106 12.14 1.86 -19.34
C ARG A 106 12.69 0.71 -20.19
N ILE A 107 11.94 -0.39 -20.29
CA ILE A 107 12.33 -1.57 -21.07
C ILE A 107 12.62 -1.17 -22.52
N LEU A 108 11.74 -0.37 -23.13
CA LEU A 108 11.91 0.06 -24.52
C LEU A 108 13.13 0.99 -24.70
N ALA A 109 13.42 1.85 -23.72
CA ALA A 109 14.59 2.73 -23.77
C ALA A 109 15.90 1.93 -23.68
N GLN A 110 15.98 0.98 -22.75
CA GLN A 110 17.13 0.11 -22.58
C GLN A 110 17.38 -0.76 -23.82
N ARG A 111 16.34 -1.38 -24.38
CA ARG A 111 16.43 -2.15 -25.63
C ARG A 111 16.95 -1.31 -26.81
N LYS A 112 16.49 -0.07 -26.93
CA LYS A 112 16.96 0.86 -27.96
C LYS A 112 18.42 1.25 -27.76
N MET A 113 18.84 1.44 -26.51
CA MET A 113 20.23 1.75 -26.20
C MET A 113 21.16 0.57 -26.51
N TYR A 114 20.73 -0.65 -26.19
CA TYR A 114 21.45 -1.87 -26.56
C TYR A 114 21.55 -2.03 -28.09
N ALA A 115 20.45 -1.79 -28.82
CA ALA A 115 20.48 -1.83 -30.28
C ALA A 115 21.45 -0.79 -30.88
N LEU A 116 21.55 0.39 -30.27
CA LEU A 116 22.49 1.43 -30.68
C LEU A 116 23.94 1.00 -30.42
N LYS A 117 24.21 0.42 -29.24
CA LYS A 117 25.52 -0.17 -28.89
C LYS A 117 25.98 -1.19 -29.93
N VAL A 118 25.10 -2.13 -30.29
CA VAL A 118 25.39 -3.18 -31.29
C VAL A 118 25.64 -2.57 -32.67
N ARG A 119 24.83 -1.59 -33.08
CA ARG A 119 24.95 -0.93 -34.39
C ARG A 119 26.30 -0.24 -34.57
N HIS A 120 26.79 0.43 -33.52
CA HIS A 120 28.05 1.17 -33.54
C HIS A 120 29.26 0.37 -33.02
N GLN A 121 29.07 -0.92 -32.71
CA GLN A 121 30.12 -1.82 -32.23
C GLN A 121 30.83 -1.31 -30.97
N TRP A 122 30.08 -0.67 -30.07
CA TRP A 122 30.56 -0.13 -28.79
C TRP A 122 30.78 -1.23 -27.74
N PHE A 123 31.50 -2.29 -28.09
CA PHE A 123 31.80 -3.40 -27.19
C PHE A 123 33.04 -3.08 -26.38
N MET A 124 32.99 -3.32 -25.07
CA MET A 124 34.17 -3.12 -24.22
C MET A 124 35.16 -4.29 -24.38
N PRO A 125 36.48 -4.04 -24.29
CA PRO A 125 37.51 -5.08 -24.48
C PRO A 125 37.45 -6.25 -23.48
N GLN A 126 36.78 -6.06 -22.33
CA GLN A 126 36.63 -7.08 -21.29
C GLN A 126 35.18 -7.59 -21.24
N THR A 127 34.81 -8.34 -22.27
CA THR A 127 33.45 -8.88 -22.46
C THR A 127 33.12 -10.04 -21.51
N HIS A 128 34.14 -10.66 -20.90
CA HIS A 128 33.98 -11.77 -19.95
C HIS A 128 35.00 -11.67 -18.82
N ALA A 129 34.96 -10.60 -18.02
CA ALA A 129 35.71 -10.58 -16.79
C ALA A 129 35.14 -11.69 -15.88
N THR A 130 35.91 -12.77 -15.69
CA THR A 130 35.71 -13.75 -14.61
C THR A 130 35.23 -13.04 -13.36
N ILE A 131 34.12 -13.51 -12.77
CA ILE A 131 33.49 -12.93 -11.58
C ILE A 131 34.58 -12.60 -10.56
N ALA A 132 34.90 -11.31 -10.43
CA ALA A 132 35.91 -10.86 -9.51
C ALA A 132 35.35 -10.99 -8.09
N ILE A 133 36.08 -11.68 -7.23
CA ILE A 133 35.73 -11.82 -5.81
C ILE A 133 36.82 -11.13 -4.99
N ASP A 134 36.43 -10.10 -4.26
CA ASP A 134 37.28 -9.49 -3.26
C ASP A 134 37.23 -10.34 -1.97
N THR A 135 38.22 -11.20 -1.81
CA THR A 135 38.31 -12.12 -0.66
C THR A 135 38.51 -11.38 0.66
N ARG A 136 39.20 -10.23 0.65
CA ARG A 136 39.39 -9.39 1.84
C ARG A 136 38.06 -8.81 2.31
N VAL A 137 37.31 -8.16 1.41
CA VAL A 137 35.99 -7.59 1.75
C VAL A 137 35.02 -8.69 2.18
N SER A 138 35.13 -9.88 1.58
CA SER A 138 34.33 -11.06 1.96
C SER A 138 34.62 -11.54 3.38
N ALA A 139 35.90 -11.62 3.78
CA ALA A 139 36.29 -12.01 5.13
C ALA A 139 35.79 -11.04 6.23
N MET A 140 35.69 -9.76 5.90
CA MET A 140 35.29 -8.70 6.85
C MET A 140 33.77 -8.48 6.91
N SER A 141 33.02 -9.05 5.96
CA SER A 141 31.64 -8.68 5.65
C SER A 141 30.66 -8.80 6.82
N ALA A 142 30.87 -9.79 7.70
CA ALA A 142 30.03 -10.02 8.88
C ALA A 142 30.03 -8.85 9.88
N HIS A 143 31.05 -7.99 9.83
CA HIS A 143 31.22 -6.85 10.75
C HIS A 143 30.69 -5.53 10.18
N PHE A 144 30.21 -5.51 8.93
CA PHE A 144 29.67 -4.31 8.31
C PHE A 144 28.31 -3.88 8.89
N PRO A 145 27.30 -4.77 9.04
CA PRO A 145 26.00 -4.38 9.57
C PRO A 145 26.00 -4.25 11.10
N ILE A 146 25.06 -3.47 11.63
CA ILE A 146 24.66 -3.55 13.04
C ILE A 146 23.95 -4.87 13.28
N SER A 147 24.12 -5.46 14.46
CA SER A 147 23.53 -6.75 14.81
C SER A 147 21.99 -6.75 14.70
N TRP A 148 21.43 -7.74 14.01
CA TRP A 148 19.97 -7.97 13.91
C TRP A 148 19.29 -8.18 15.27
N LYS A 149 20.04 -8.53 16.32
CA LYS A 149 19.52 -8.76 17.68
C LYS A 149 18.79 -7.55 18.27
N TRP A 150 19.00 -6.34 17.75
CA TRP A 150 18.26 -5.15 18.17
C TRP A 150 16.75 -5.27 17.95
N HIS A 151 16.30 -6.08 16.97
CA HIS A 151 14.88 -6.36 16.74
C HIS A 151 14.26 -7.25 17.83
N LEU A 152 15.07 -7.96 18.62
CA LEU A 152 14.57 -8.83 19.70
C LEU A 152 13.97 -8.04 20.85
N ILE A 153 14.41 -6.80 21.07
CA ILE A 153 13.88 -5.94 22.12
C ILE A 153 12.42 -5.58 21.85
N PRO A 154 12.06 -4.92 20.73
CA PRO A 154 10.66 -4.61 20.44
C PRO A 154 9.81 -5.88 20.28
N PHE A 155 10.37 -6.96 19.72
CA PHE A 155 9.69 -8.27 19.65
C PHE A 155 9.31 -8.80 21.04
N ALA A 156 10.24 -8.82 21.99
CA ALA A 156 9.99 -9.28 23.35
C ALA A 156 8.98 -8.39 24.10
N VAL A 157 9.05 -7.07 23.92
CA VAL A 157 8.09 -6.13 24.51
C VAL A 157 6.69 -6.31 23.90
N GLY A 158 6.58 -6.53 22.60
CA GLY A 158 5.31 -6.85 21.94
C GLY A 158 4.67 -8.12 22.49
N LEU A 159 5.47 -9.17 22.73
CA LEU A 159 4.99 -10.43 23.32
C LEU A 159 4.48 -10.26 24.76
N LEU A 160 5.05 -9.33 25.53
CA LEU A 160 4.65 -9.09 26.93
C LEU A 160 3.15 -8.76 27.07
N PHE A 161 2.56 -8.03 26.10
CA PHE A 161 1.11 -7.71 26.11
C PHE A 161 0.23 -8.95 26.09
N TRP A 162 0.66 -9.99 25.38
CA TRP A 162 -0.04 -11.27 25.32
C TRP A 162 0.12 -12.08 26.61
N CYS A 163 1.16 -11.83 27.41
CA CYS A 163 1.33 -12.48 28.70
C CYS A 163 0.41 -11.90 29.79
N ILE A 164 -0.05 -10.65 29.65
CA ILE A 164 -0.89 -9.98 30.67
C ILE A 164 -2.37 -10.39 30.52
N PRO A 165 -2.98 -11.09 31.49
CA PRO A 165 -4.38 -11.55 31.38
C PRO A 165 -5.41 -10.42 31.27
N ALA A 166 -5.16 -9.28 31.92
CA ALA A 166 -6.03 -8.10 31.84
C ALA A 166 -6.03 -7.49 30.43
N ALA A 167 -4.84 -7.36 29.81
CA ALA A 167 -4.69 -6.87 28.45
C ALA A 167 -5.36 -7.80 27.44
N ARG A 168 -5.14 -9.11 27.54
CA ARG A 168 -5.82 -10.10 26.67
C ARG A 168 -7.33 -9.99 26.75
N ARG A 169 -7.90 -9.99 27.96
CA ARG A 169 -9.35 -9.82 28.14
C ARG A 169 -9.85 -8.50 27.53
N SER A 170 -9.06 -7.44 27.64
CA SER A 170 -9.40 -6.14 27.06
C SER A 170 -9.46 -6.14 25.54
N PHE A 171 -8.47 -6.71 24.87
CA PHE A 171 -8.42 -6.75 23.41
C PHE A 171 -9.37 -7.78 22.80
N LEU A 172 -9.65 -8.87 23.51
CA LEU A 172 -10.57 -9.91 23.05
C LEU A 172 -12.03 -9.57 23.29
N SER A 173 -12.35 -8.62 24.17
CA SER A 173 -13.73 -8.20 24.43
C SER A 173 -14.31 -7.30 23.33
N VAL A 174 -13.48 -6.80 22.41
CA VAL A 174 -13.90 -5.93 21.32
C VAL A 174 -13.43 -6.54 20.00
N SER A 175 -14.37 -6.76 19.07
CA SER A 175 -14.05 -7.34 17.76
C SER A 175 -12.98 -6.50 17.05
N GLY A 176 -11.96 -7.18 16.53
CA GLY A 176 -10.83 -6.55 15.82
C GLY A 176 -9.77 -5.88 16.69
N ALA A 177 -10.01 -5.60 17.98
CA ALA A 177 -9.04 -4.92 18.84
C ALA A 177 -7.79 -5.74 19.15
N TRP A 178 -7.86 -7.07 19.00
CA TRP A 178 -6.71 -7.98 19.06
C TRP A 178 -5.63 -7.68 18.01
N SER A 179 -5.99 -6.98 16.93
CA SER A 179 -5.06 -6.62 15.85
C SER A 179 -3.97 -5.66 16.33
N PHE A 180 -4.25 -4.73 17.25
CA PHE A 180 -3.27 -3.76 17.74
C PHE A 180 -2.04 -4.42 18.39
N PRO A 181 -2.19 -5.29 19.42
CA PRO A 181 -1.05 -6.00 20.00
C PRO A 181 -0.48 -7.08 19.08
N ALA A 182 -1.24 -7.60 18.11
CA ALA A 182 -0.72 -8.55 17.13
C ALA A 182 0.27 -7.85 16.17
N ILE A 183 -0.09 -6.67 15.67
CA ILE A 183 0.76 -5.84 14.80
C ILE A 183 2.05 -5.46 15.52
N ALA A 184 1.98 -5.12 16.81
CA ALA A 184 3.16 -4.81 17.63
C ALA A 184 4.16 -5.99 17.76
N VAL A 185 3.73 -7.24 17.58
CA VAL A 185 4.61 -8.42 17.53
C VAL A 185 5.10 -8.71 16.11
N PHE A 186 4.22 -8.54 15.12
CA PHE A 186 4.53 -8.86 13.74
C PHE A 186 5.53 -7.88 13.11
N ILE A 187 5.43 -6.59 13.43
CA ILE A 187 6.31 -5.54 12.88
C ILE A 187 7.80 -5.86 13.13
N PRO A 188 8.25 -6.14 14.38
CA PRO A 188 9.64 -6.48 14.63
C PRO A 188 10.11 -7.74 13.89
N LEU A 189 9.24 -8.74 13.76
CA LEU A 189 9.57 -9.95 13.01
C LEU A 189 9.76 -9.65 11.51
N PHE A 190 8.87 -8.84 10.94
CA PHE A 190 8.96 -8.40 9.56
C PHE A 190 10.26 -7.62 9.30
N PHE A 191 10.59 -6.65 10.15
CA PHE A 191 11.84 -5.89 10.01
C PHE A 191 13.09 -6.72 10.29
N LEU A 192 13.03 -7.72 11.16
CA LEU A 192 14.12 -8.68 11.35
C LEU A 192 14.40 -9.48 10.07
N VAL A 193 13.36 -9.96 9.40
CA VAL A 193 13.51 -10.68 8.12
C VAL A 193 14.09 -9.74 7.05
N LEU A 194 13.58 -8.51 6.95
CA LEU A 194 14.14 -7.50 6.05
C LEU A 194 15.60 -7.20 6.36
N HIS A 195 15.96 -7.01 7.63
CA HIS A 195 17.33 -6.78 8.06
C HIS A 195 18.23 -7.90 7.53
N GLN A 196 17.87 -9.16 7.78
CA GLN A 196 18.66 -10.31 7.35
C GLN A 196 18.81 -10.35 5.82
N CYS A 197 17.72 -10.14 5.07
CA CYS A 197 17.76 -10.09 3.61
C CYS A 197 18.68 -8.99 3.09
N LEU A 198 18.66 -7.80 3.72
CA LEU A 198 19.41 -6.62 3.27
C LEU A 198 20.88 -6.64 3.71
N THR A 199 21.23 -7.28 4.82
CA THR A 199 22.62 -7.34 5.30
C THR A 199 23.37 -8.59 4.85
N SER A 200 22.66 -9.66 4.50
CA SER A 200 23.25 -10.91 3.98
C SER A 200 23.57 -10.85 2.49
N ARG A 201 23.37 -9.69 1.85
CA ARG A 201 23.73 -9.44 0.45
C ARG A 201 25.20 -9.78 0.21
N LYS A 202 25.52 -10.40 -0.94
CA LYS A 202 26.92 -10.59 -1.35
C LYS A 202 27.57 -9.23 -1.57
N ASN A 203 28.88 -9.16 -1.31
CA ASN A 203 29.63 -7.94 -1.58
C ASN A 203 29.87 -7.82 -3.08
N THR A 204 29.71 -6.61 -3.61
CA THR A 204 29.95 -6.31 -5.03
C THR A 204 31.37 -5.76 -5.20
N VAL A 205 32.05 -6.16 -6.27
CA VAL A 205 33.38 -5.67 -6.64
C VAL A 205 33.20 -4.59 -7.70
N TYR A 206 33.47 -3.34 -7.31
CA TYR A 206 33.34 -2.16 -8.17
C TYR A 206 34.68 -1.69 -8.73
N SER A 207 35.75 -1.89 -7.97
CA SER A 207 37.10 -1.40 -8.26
C SER A 207 38.12 -2.51 -8.14
N LYS A 208 39.26 -2.35 -8.81
CA LYS A 208 40.47 -3.14 -8.54
C LYS A 208 41.08 -2.76 -7.18
N ASP A 209 40.76 -1.59 -6.63
CA ASP A 209 41.13 -1.20 -5.27
C ASP A 209 40.15 -1.79 -4.24
N SER A 210 40.64 -2.74 -3.45
CA SER A 210 39.89 -3.39 -2.38
C SER A 210 39.38 -2.40 -1.32
N GLN A 211 40.06 -1.27 -1.08
CA GLN A 211 39.59 -0.26 -0.12
C GLN A 211 38.31 0.44 -0.58
N VAL A 212 38.17 0.71 -1.88
CA VAL A 212 36.96 1.29 -2.47
C VAL A 212 35.79 0.31 -2.30
N ASN A 213 36.02 -0.96 -2.62
CA ASN A 213 35.03 -2.03 -2.43
C ASN A 213 34.63 -2.16 -0.95
N GLU A 214 35.60 -2.12 -0.02
CA GLU A 214 35.32 -2.19 1.43
C GLU A 214 34.43 -1.03 1.88
N LYS A 215 34.77 0.21 1.49
CA LYS A 215 34.02 1.42 1.87
C LYS A 215 32.57 1.37 1.39
N ILE A 216 32.34 1.02 0.14
CA ILE A 216 30.99 0.97 -0.44
C ILE A 216 30.16 -0.14 0.19
N ASN A 217 30.69 -1.37 0.26
CA ASN A 217 29.94 -2.50 0.84
C ASN A 217 29.66 -2.30 2.34
N ARG A 218 30.59 -1.70 3.07
CA ARG A 218 30.38 -1.32 4.48
C ARG A 218 29.29 -0.27 4.60
N LEU A 219 29.36 0.80 3.81
CA LEU A 219 28.36 1.88 3.78
C LEU A 219 26.96 1.29 3.56
N GLU A 220 26.77 0.46 2.53
CA GLU A 220 25.46 -0.09 2.20
C GLU A 220 24.89 -0.95 3.34
N LYS A 221 25.65 -1.96 3.79
CA LYS A 221 25.17 -2.89 4.84
C LYS A 221 24.95 -2.18 6.18
N ARG A 222 25.83 -1.26 6.54
CA ARG A 222 25.70 -0.45 7.77
C ARG A 222 24.46 0.44 7.69
N THR A 223 24.28 1.16 6.59
CA THR A 223 23.15 2.08 6.43
C THR A 223 21.83 1.32 6.44
N TRP A 224 21.72 0.21 5.68
CA TRP A 224 20.53 -0.64 5.72
C TRP A 224 20.22 -1.16 7.13
N SER A 225 21.22 -1.67 7.85
CA SER A 225 21.00 -2.15 9.22
C SER A 225 20.50 -1.06 10.17
N ILE A 226 21.03 0.17 10.06
CA ILE A 226 20.62 1.31 10.89
C ILE A 226 19.18 1.72 10.58
N VAL A 227 18.85 1.94 9.30
CA VAL A 227 17.54 2.47 8.94
C VAL A 227 16.41 1.46 9.11
N ILE A 228 16.70 0.16 8.97
CA ILE A 228 15.73 -0.90 9.27
C ILE A 228 15.47 -1.02 10.78
N ILE A 229 16.50 -0.87 11.62
CA ILE A 229 16.30 -0.78 13.08
C ILE A 229 15.51 0.49 13.43
N ALA A 230 15.84 1.64 12.84
CA ALA A 230 15.12 2.89 13.09
C ALA A 230 13.64 2.80 12.68
N ALA A 231 13.36 2.21 11.52
CA ALA A 231 12.00 1.98 11.04
C ALA A 231 11.23 1.00 11.94
N ASP A 232 11.86 -0.09 12.38
CA ASP A 232 11.26 -1.02 13.34
C ASP A 232 10.86 -0.30 14.62
N TYR A 233 11.77 0.44 15.24
CA TYR A 233 11.47 1.15 16.48
C TYR A 233 10.39 2.22 16.31
N ALA A 234 10.35 2.92 15.17
CA ALA A 234 9.29 3.88 14.87
C ALA A 234 7.92 3.20 14.75
N SER A 235 7.79 2.20 13.89
CA SER A 235 6.54 1.46 13.65
C SER A 235 6.09 0.68 14.88
N PHE A 236 7.02 0.10 15.63
CA PHE A 236 6.74 -0.56 16.90
C PHE A 236 6.24 0.45 17.94
N SER A 237 6.89 1.61 18.10
CA SER A 237 6.48 2.63 19.07
C SER A 237 5.09 3.18 18.75
N ALA A 238 4.77 3.39 17.47
CA ALA A 238 3.43 3.77 17.03
C ALA A 238 2.39 2.70 17.42
N SER A 239 2.67 1.43 17.11
CA SER A 239 1.79 0.29 17.43
C SER A 239 1.64 0.05 18.93
N LEU A 240 2.70 0.29 19.69
CA LEU A 240 2.71 0.23 21.14
C LEU A 240 1.83 1.33 21.74
N TYR A 241 1.96 2.56 21.23
CA TYR A 241 1.14 3.70 21.64
C TYR A 241 -0.36 3.40 21.48
N ILE A 242 -0.78 2.97 20.28
CA ILE A 242 -2.22 2.73 20.02
C ILE A 242 -2.75 1.57 20.88
N SER A 243 -1.94 0.53 21.10
CA SER A 243 -2.29 -0.60 21.97
C SER A 243 -2.48 -0.16 23.42
N LEU A 244 -1.57 0.66 23.95
CA LEU A 244 -1.65 1.19 25.32
C LEU A 244 -2.83 2.15 25.50
N ARG A 245 -3.07 3.02 24.52
CA ARG A 245 -4.21 3.95 24.54
C ARG A 245 -5.53 3.21 24.55
N PHE A 246 -5.68 2.20 23.68
CA PHE A 246 -6.87 1.36 23.66
C PHE A 246 -7.03 0.58 24.97
N PHE A 247 -5.94 0.01 25.50
CA PHE A 247 -5.99 -0.72 26.78
C PHE A 247 -6.43 0.17 27.94
N ALA A 248 -5.97 1.43 27.99
CA ALA A 248 -6.29 2.37 29.07
C ALA A 248 -7.69 2.99 28.94
N ALA A 249 -8.10 3.39 27.73
CA ALA A 249 -9.31 4.21 27.52
C ALA A 249 -10.48 3.45 26.91
N ARG A 250 -10.28 2.23 26.36
CA ARG A 250 -11.26 1.43 25.61
C ARG A 250 -11.85 2.10 24.37
N SER A 251 -11.34 3.28 24.00
CA SER A 251 -11.72 4.04 22.83
C SER A 251 -10.47 4.71 22.24
N LEU A 252 -10.55 5.03 20.95
CA LEU A 252 -9.50 5.75 20.22
C LEU A 252 -10.12 6.96 19.54
N HIS A 253 -9.45 8.09 19.66
CA HIS A 253 -9.86 9.33 19.02
C HIS A 253 -9.03 9.57 17.76
N LEU A 254 -9.50 10.50 16.91
CA LEU A 254 -8.79 10.89 15.69
C LEU A 254 -7.30 11.24 15.94
N TRP A 255 -7.01 11.93 17.04
CA TRP A 255 -5.65 12.30 17.42
C TRP A 255 -4.73 11.10 17.68
N ASP A 256 -5.27 9.99 18.20
CA ASP A 256 -4.47 8.78 18.43
C ASP A 256 -3.98 8.19 17.09
N TYR A 257 -4.83 8.22 16.06
CA TYR A 257 -4.47 7.80 14.70
C TYR A 257 -3.48 8.76 14.03
N ILE A 258 -3.62 10.08 14.26
CA ILE A 258 -2.67 11.08 13.74
C ILE A 258 -1.28 10.87 14.35
N ILE A 259 -1.19 10.66 15.67
CA ILE A 259 0.08 10.40 16.36
C ILE A 259 0.69 9.09 15.85
N TYR A 260 -0.11 8.02 15.76
CA TYR A 260 0.32 6.75 15.19
C TYR A 260 0.94 6.95 13.80
N ALA A 261 0.22 7.62 12.89
CA ALA A 261 0.68 7.85 11.53
C ALA A 261 1.95 8.71 11.50
N ALA A 262 2.00 9.80 12.27
CA ALA A 262 3.16 10.69 12.31
C ALA A 262 4.44 9.98 12.77
N VAL A 263 4.35 9.13 13.80
CA VAL A 263 5.48 8.35 14.29
C VAL A 263 5.91 7.31 13.26
N ASP A 264 4.96 6.61 12.63
CA ASP A 264 5.27 5.61 11.60
C ASP A 264 5.94 6.25 10.36
N PHE A 265 5.51 7.45 9.97
CA PHE A 265 6.15 8.22 8.89
C PHE A 265 7.61 8.58 9.17
N LEU A 266 8.04 8.68 10.43
CA LEU A 266 9.47 8.87 10.75
C LEU A 266 10.31 7.65 10.32
N GLY A 267 9.76 6.44 10.45
CA GLY A 267 10.41 5.22 9.97
C GLY A 267 10.56 5.20 8.45
N ALA A 268 9.50 5.56 7.72
CA ALA A 268 9.55 5.70 6.28
C ALA A 268 10.56 6.77 5.82
N ALA A 269 10.59 7.93 6.50
CA ALA A 269 11.55 8.99 6.24
C ALA A 269 13.00 8.53 6.49
N ALA A 270 13.26 7.75 7.54
CA ALA A 270 14.57 7.18 7.83
C ALA A 270 15.04 6.23 6.71
N ILE A 271 14.15 5.40 6.16
CA ILE A 271 14.46 4.52 5.02
C ILE A 271 14.81 5.36 3.78
N ILE A 272 14.01 6.39 3.47
CA ILE A 272 14.28 7.29 2.33
C ILE A 272 15.64 7.97 2.51
N ALA A 273 15.92 8.52 3.69
CA ALA A 273 17.21 9.14 4.00
C ALA A 273 18.37 8.14 3.86
N GLY A 274 18.19 6.89 4.29
CA GLY A 274 19.17 5.81 4.09
C GLY A 274 19.48 5.57 2.62
N VAL A 275 18.45 5.49 1.77
CA VAL A 275 18.61 5.36 0.31
C VAL A 275 19.36 6.56 -0.28
N LEU A 276 19.03 7.79 0.15
CA LEU A 276 19.72 9.00 -0.29
C LEU A 276 21.21 8.96 0.07
N ILE A 277 21.53 8.60 1.32
CA ILE A 277 22.91 8.48 1.81
C ILE A 277 23.67 7.44 0.97
N ILE A 278 23.09 6.25 0.75
CA ILE A 278 23.72 5.19 -0.05
C ILE A 278 24.01 5.70 -1.46
N VAL A 279 23.01 6.25 -2.15
CA VAL A 279 23.16 6.71 -3.53
C VAL A 279 24.20 7.82 -3.64
N GLN A 280 24.16 8.82 -2.75
CA GLN A 280 25.06 9.96 -2.79
C GLN A 280 26.51 9.56 -2.47
N GLN A 281 26.72 8.82 -1.38
CA GLN A 281 28.06 8.44 -0.94
C GLN A 281 28.70 7.41 -1.88
N ARG A 282 27.92 6.44 -2.38
CA ARG A 282 28.40 5.49 -3.40
C ARG A 282 28.88 6.22 -4.64
N ARG A 283 28.12 7.22 -5.10
CA ARG A 283 28.53 8.04 -6.24
C ARG A 283 29.85 8.78 -5.96
N ILE A 284 30.02 9.39 -4.79
CA ILE A 284 31.27 10.07 -4.42
C ILE A 284 32.46 9.11 -4.47
N PHE A 285 32.31 7.88 -3.94
CA PHE A 285 33.39 6.90 -3.94
C PHE A 285 33.73 6.36 -5.32
N LEU A 286 32.73 6.14 -6.18
CA LEU A 286 32.93 5.66 -7.55
C LEU A 286 33.48 6.74 -8.48
N ASP A 287 33.02 7.99 -8.36
CA ASP A 287 33.51 9.12 -9.17
C ASP A 287 34.98 9.46 -8.82
N ALA A 288 35.44 9.14 -7.60
CA ALA A 288 36.83 9.32 -7.17
C ALA A 288 37.76 8.13 -7.51
N ASP A 289 37.20 6.99 -7.92
CA ASP A 289 37.94 5.77 -8.19
C ASP A 289 38.85 5.93 -9.42
N GLN A 290 40.12 5.53 -9.26
CA GLN A 290 41.13 5.59 -10.31
C GLN A 290 41.29 4.27 -11.07
N ALA A 291 40.69 3.18 -10.57
CA ALA A 291 40.82 1.85 -11.15
C ALA A 291 39.49 1.09 -11.21
N PRO A 292 38.45 1.65 -11.86
CA PRO A 292 37.13 1.02 -11.95
C PRO A 292 37.23 -0.33 -12.67
N LEU A 293 36.49 -1.31 -12.15
CA LEU A 293 36.31 -2.60 -12.77
C LEU A 293 34.98 -2.60 -13.55
N ILE A 294 35.03 -2.31 -14.84
CA ILE A 294 33.86 -2.34 -15.72
C ILE A 294 33.82 -3.72 -16.41
N SER A 295 32.77 -4.49 -16.13
CA SER A 295 32.48 -5.74 -16.82
C SER A 295 31.30 -5.52 -17.76
N ASP A 296 31.46 -5.88 -19.04
CA ASP A 296 30.40 -5.72 -20.03
C ASP A 296 29.52 -6.97 -20.10
N ASP A 297 28.45 -6.99 -19.28
CA ASP A 297 27.46 -8.06 -19.20
C ASP A 297 26.16 -7.73 -19.97
N ASP A 298 26.18 -6.73 -20.87
CA ASP A 298 24.98 -6.16 -21.49
C ASP A 298 24.18 -7.15 -22.35
N GLU A 299 24.83 -8.21 -22.85
CA GLU A 299 24.16 -9.25 -23.63
C GLU A 299 23.02 -9.93 -22.85
N TYR A 300 23.16 -10.04 -21.53
CA TYR A 300 22.15 -10.62 -20.64
C TYR A 300 21.00 -9.66 -20.35
N TRP A 301 21.09 -8.41 -20.79
CA TRP A 301 20.12 -7.35 -20.56
C TRP A 301 19.48 -6.80 -21.84
N LYS A 302 19.80 -7.40 -23.00
CA LYS A 302 19.33 -7.00 -24.34
C LYS A 302 17.81 -6.85 -24.49
N ASN A 303 17.03 -7.52 -23.66
CA ASN A 303 15.56 -7.49 -23.68
C ASN A 303 14.95 -6.44 -22.74
N GLY A 304 15.77 -5.70 -21.98
CA GLY A 304 15.31 -4.76 -20.95
C GLY A 304 15.06 -5.39 -19.58
N TRP A 305 15.42 -6.67 -19.43
CA TRP A 305 15.45 -7.42 -18.16
C TRP A 305 16.66 -8.35 -18.16
N TYR A 306 17.09 -8.77 -16.98
CA TYR A 306 18.22 -9.67 -16.82
C TYR A 306 17.84 -11.11 -17.18
N SER A 307 18.70 -11.79 -17.95
CA SER A 307 18.50 -13.16 -18.37
C SER A 307 19.86 -13.83 -18.65
N ASN A 308 20.48 -14.38 -17.61
CA ASN A 308 21.73 -15.13 -17.72
C ASN A 308 21.54 -16.59 -17.29
N PRO A 309 21.63 -17.58 -18.21
CA PRO A 309 21.52 -19.00 -17.88
C PRO A 309 22.63 -19.51 -16.94
N ASP A 310 23.81 -18.89 -16.98
CA ASP A 310 24.96 -19.30 -16.16
C ASP A 310 24.92 -18.71 -14.75
N ASP A 311 24.10 -17.67 -14.56
CA ASP A 311 23.85 -17.10 -13.23
C ASP A 311 22.77 -17.90 -12.50
N ARG A 312 23.17 -18.61 -11.44
CA ARG A 312 22.25 -19.42 -10.61
C ARG A 312 21.40 -18.59 -9.64
N HIS A 313 21.59 -17.29 -9.54
CA HIS A 313 20.82 -16.46 -8.62
C HIS A 313 19.45 -16.11 -9.19
N LEU A 314 18.42 -16.19 -8.35
CA LEU A 314 17.08 -15.72 -8.69
C LEU A 314 17.02 -14.19 -8.69
N TRP A 315 17.64 -13.55 -7.69
CA TRP A 315 17.64 -12.10 -7.49
C TRP A 315 19.01 -11.53 -7.82
N VAL A 316 19.03 -10.54 -8.72
CA VAL A 316 20.24 -9.86 -9.17
C VAL A 316 20.06 -8.36 -8.97
N GLN A 317 21.13 -7.64 -8.62
CA GLN A 317 21.07 -6.20 -8.41
C GLN A 317 20.56 -5.51 -9.67
N ASP A 318 19.58 -4.61 -9.53
CA ASP A 318 19.06 -3.86 -10.68
C ASP A 318 20.14 -2.88 -11.17
N ARG A 319 20.54 -2.99 -12.44
CA ARG A 319 21.55 -2.09 -13.02
C ARG A 319 21.06 -0.65 -13.17
N LEU A 320 19.74 -0.47 -13.26
CA LEU A 320 19.14 0.85 -13.31
C LEU A 320 18.94 1.43 -11.92
N CYS A 321 19.09 0.67 -10.84
CA CYS A 321 18.97 1.16 -9.48
C CYS A 321 19.66 0.19 -8.51
N SER A 322 20.84 0.56 -8.02
CA SER A 322 21.65 -0.30 -7.16
C SER A 322 21.01 -0.65 -5.80
N THR A 323 19.99 0.09 -5.37
CA THR A 323 19.23 -0.25 -4.16
C THR A 323 18.10 -1.27 -4.41
N ASN A 324 17.79 -1.56 -5.68
CA ASN A 324 16.75 -2.49 -6.11
C ASN A 324 17.30 -3.82 -6.64
N TYR A 325 16.39 -4.77 -6.86
CA TYR A 325 16.67 -6.05 -7.47
C TYR A 325 15.78 -6.28 -8.69
N THR A 326 16.28 -7.11 -9.59
CA THR A 326 15.54 -7.71 -10.68
C THR A 326 15.62 -9.23 -10.58
N LEU A 327 14.70 -9.90 -11.27
CA LEU A 327 14.72 -11.36 -11.40
C LEU A 327 15.65 -11.75 -12.55
N ASN A 328 16.43 -12.81 -12.35
CA ASN A 328 17.06 -13.49 -13.47
C ASN A 328 16.01 -14.31 -14.23
N MET A 329 15.59 -13.82 -15.39
CA MET A 329 14.54 -14.44 -16.20
C MET A 329 14.95 -15.78 -16.83
N ALA A 330 16.24 -16.12 -16.83
CA ALA A 330 16.72 -17.44 -17.22
C ALA A 330 16.58 -18.48 -16.08
N HIS A 331 16.45 -18.04 -14.83
CA HIS A 331 16.33 -18.93 -13.68
C HIS A 331 14.91 -19.55 -13.60
N PRO A 332 14.75 -20.87 -13.42
CA PRO A 332 13.44 -21.52 -13.36
C PRO A 332 12.51 -20.92 -12.29
N GLY A 333 13.07 -20.51 -11.15
CA GLY A 333 12.33 -19.86 -10.06
C GLY A 333 11.70 -18.51 -10.44
N ALA A 334 12.21 -17.81 -11.47
CA ALA A 334 11.62 -16.53 -11.90
C ALA A 334 10.23 -16.73 -12.49
N LYS A 335 10.00 -17.85 -13.19
CA LYS A 335 8.67 -18.21 -13.72
C LYS A 335 7.67 -18.41 -12.58
N TRP A 336 8.03 -19.21 -11.58
CA TRP A 336 7.19 -19.42 -10.39
C TRP A 336 6.90 -18.13 -9.64
N PHE A 337 7.93 -17.29 -9.41
CA PHE A 337 7.75 -16.01 -8.73
C PHE A 337 6.80 -15.08 -9.49
N LEU A 338 6.96 -14.98 -10.82
CA LEU A 338 6.08 -14.17 -11.66
C LEU A 338 4.64 -14.71 -11.70
N SER A 339 4.47 -16.03 -11.80
CA SER A 339 3.14 -16.66 -11.77
C SER A 339 2.44 -16.41 -10.43
N ILE A 340 3.13 -16.62 -9.31
CA ILE A 340 2.59 -16.37 -7.97
C ILE A 340 2.25 -14.89 -7.80
N THR A 341 3.16 -13.99 -8.18
CA THR A 341 2.93 -12.55 -8.12
C THR A 341 1.74 -12.15 -8.99
N GLY A 342 1.62 -12.70 -10.19
CA GLY A 342 0.49 -12.46 -11.09
C GLY A 342 -0.84 -12.90 -10.48
N ILE A 343 -0.88 -14.08 -9.84
CA ILE A 343 -2.08 -14.55 -9.12
C ILE A 343 -2.45 -13.59 -7.99
N PHE A 344 -1.47 -13.14 -7.18
CA PHE A 344 -1.72 -12.19 -6.11
C PHE A 344 -2.22 -10.84 -6.64
N VAL A 345 -1.67 -10.34 -7.75
CA VAL A 345 -2.14 -9.10 -8.38
C VAL A 345 -3.58 -9.26 -8.88
N VAL A 346 -3.90 -10.36 -9.56
CA VAL A 346 -5.27 -10.63 -10.03
C VAL A 346 -6.24 -10.76 -8.86
N ALA A 347 -5.86 -11.47 -7.81
CA ALA A 347 -6.68 -11.61 -6.60
C ALA A 347 -6.90 -10.25 -5.91
N ALA A 348 -5.85 -9.43 -5.77
CA ALA A 348 -5.96 -8.10 -5.19
C ALA A 348 -6.89 -7.19 -6.02
N VAL A 349 -6.76 -7.22 -7.35
CA VAL A 349 -7.66 -6.48 -8.25
C VAL A 349 -9.09 -6.97 -8.11
N ALA A 350 -9.33 -8.29 -8.07
CA ALA A 350 -10.66 -8.86 -7.88
C ALA A 350 -11.30 -8.42 -6.55
N VAL A 351 -10.52 -8.40 -5.46
CA VAL A 351 -10.97 -7.87 -4.16
C VAL A 351 -11.31 -6.39 -4.27
N CYS A 352 -10.46 -5.58 -4.90
CA CYS A 352 -10.76 -4.16 -5.10
C CYS A 352 -12.01 -3.92 -5.96
N VAL A 353 -12.25 -4.74 -6.99
CA VAL A 353 -13.48 -4.71 -7.80
C VAL A 353 -14.70 -5.08 -6.96
N GLY A 354 -14.60 -6.12 -6.12
CA GLY A 354 -15.66 -6.51 -5.19
C GLY A 354 -15.99 -5.39 -4.20
N VAL A 355 -14.97 -4.78 -3.60
CA VAL A 355 -15.13 -3.62 -2.71
C VAL A 355 -15.74 -2.43 -3.45
N ALA A 356 -15.31 -2.16 -4.68
CA ALA A 356 -15.88 -1.11 -5.52
C ALA A 356 -17.38 -1.37 -5.80
N GLY A 357 -17.77 -2.61 -6.06
CA GLY A 357 -19.16 -3.02 -6.23
C GLY A 357 -19.99 -2.81 -4.96
N ILE A 358 -19.44 -3.19 -3.80
CA ILE A 358 -20.08 -2.98 -2.49
C ILE A 358 -20.29 -1.49 -2.23
N LEU A 359 -19.26 -0.68 -2.43
CA LEU A 359 -19.32 0.77 -2.26
C LEU A 359 -20.29 1.41 -3.26
N HIS A 360 -20.35 0.92 -4.49
CA HIS A 360 -21.30 1.41 -5.48
C HIS A 360 -22.74 1.14 -5.06
N GLN A 361 -23.04 -0.06 -4.56
CA GLN A 361 -24.36 -0.39 -4.05
C GLN A 361 -24.75 0.53 -2.88
N LEU A 362 -23.81 0.86 -1.98
CA LEU A 362 -24.02 1.84 -0.92
C LEU A 362 -24.24 3.27 -1.46
N ASP A 363 -23.52 3.68 -2.49
CA ASP A 363 -23.68 5.00 -3.12
C ASP A 363 -25.09 5.17 -3.72
N THR A 364 -25.68 4.10 -4.27
CA THR A 364 -26.98 4.12 -4.96
C THR A 364 -28.15 3.68 -4.09
N ALA A 365 -27.89 3.12 -2.90
CA ALA A 365 -28.94 2.63 -2.03
C ALA A 365 -29.72 3.79 -1.40
N SER A 366 -31.04 3.66 -1.43
CA SER A 366 -31.97 4.45 -0.62
C SER A 366 -32.78 3.49 0.24
N VAL A 367 -33.31 3.99 1.34
CA VAL A 367 -34.26 3.21 2.14
C VAL A 367 -35.51 2.95 1.29
N SER A 368 -35.97 1.71 1.25
CA SER A 368 -37.19 1.32 0.55
C SER A 368 -38.06 0.40 1.41
N MET A 369 -39.36 0.46 1.18
CA MET A 369 -40.34 -0.43 1.78
C MET A 369 -41.20 -1.02 0.66
N ALA A 370 -41.32 -2.34 0.63
CA ALA A 370 -42.18 -3.09 -0.26
C ALA A 370 -43.18 -3.90 0.57
N ILE A 371 -44.40 -4.02 0.07
CA ILE A 371 -45.45 -4.85 0.64
C ILE A 371 -45.81 -5.89 -0.43
N ASP A 372 -45.67 -7.17 -0.09
CA ASP A 372 -46.14 -8.29 -0.92
C ASP A 372 -47.10 -9.13 -0.09
N GLN A 373 -48.37 -9.17 -0.51
CA GLN A 373 -49.47 -9.77 0.25
C GLN A 373 -49.52 -9.20 1.68
N ASP A 374 -49.22 -10.03 2.68
CA ASP A 374 -49.24 -9.67 4.11
C ASP A 374 -47.82 -9.51 4.70
N THR A 375 -46.77 -9.52 3.85
CA THR A 375 -45.37 -9.37 4.28
C THR A 375 -44.84 -7.99 3.90
N VAL A 376 -44.38 -7.24 4.90
CA VAL A 376 -43.66 -5.98 4.72
C VAL A 376 -42.17 -6.29 4.67
N THR A 377 -41.46 -5.73 3.69
CA THR A 377 -39.99 -5.80 3.62
C THR A 377 -39.41 -4.39 3.51
N ILE A 378 -38.59 -4.03 4.49
CA ILE A 378 -37.81 -2.79 4.51
C ILE A 378 -36.38 -3.14 4.11
N SER A 379 -35.75 -2.34 3.25
CA SER A 379 -34.41 -2.62 2.76
C SER A 379 -33.55 -1.37 2.60
N TYR A 380 -32.25 -1.56 2.82
CA TYR A 380 -31.19 -0.61 2.47
C TYR A 380 -29.88 -1.36 2.21
N ALA A 381 -29.38 -1.26 0.98
CA ALA A 381 -28.13 -1.91 0.54
C ALA A 381 -28.06 -3.41 0.87
N PHE A 382 -27.39 -3.78 1.97
CA PHE A 382 -27.17 -5.16 2.44
C PHE A 382 -27.99 -5.52 3.68
N TYR A 383 -28.86 -4.61 4.13
CA TYR A 383 -29.72 -4.80 5.29
C TYR A 383 -31.16 -4.87 4.83
N ASP A 384 -31.88 -5.86 5.33
CA ASP A 384 -33.29 -6.10 5.09
C ASP A 384 -33.98 -6.54 6.38
N CYS A 385 -35.25 -6.16 6.51
CA CYS A 385 -36.13 -6.56 7.59
C CYS A 385 -37.48 -6.94 6.99
N SER A 386 -37.88 -8.19 7.15
CA SER A 386 -39.18 -8.69 6.68
C SER A 386 -40.01 -9.19 7.86
N PHE A 387 -41.29 -8.79 7.90
CA PHE A 387 -42.23 -9.19 8.95
C PHE A 387 -43.65 -9.25 8.39
N GLY A 388 -44.50 -10.09 9.01
CA GLY A 388 -45.92 -10.18 8.68
C GLY A 388 -46.72 -9.03 9.29
N ALA A 389 -47.88 -8.72 8.72
CA ALA A 389 -48.81 -7.75 9.30
C ALA A 389 -49.26 -8.17 10.72
N GLU A 390 -49.38 -9.47 10.97
CA GLU A 390 -49.73 -10.05 12.27
C GLU A 390 -48.66 -9.89 13.36
N ASP A 391 -47.40 -9.60 12.97
CA ASP A 391 -46.29 -9.37 13.91
C ASP A 391 -46.26 -7.94 14.45
N ILE A 392 -47.08 -7.04 13.91
CA ILE A 392 -47.11 -5.62 14.30
C ILE A 392 -47.90 -5.47 15.62
N LEU A 393 -47.18 -5.22 16.72
CA LEU A 393 -47.75 -4.96 18.03
C LEU A 393 -48.13 -3.48 18.21
N GLY A 394 -47.41 -2.58 17.54
CA GLY A 394 -47.61 -1.14 17.64
C GLY A 394 -47.03 -0.40 16.46
N LEU A 395 -47.72 0.65 16.02
CA LEU A 395 -47.27 1.53 14.94
C LEU A 395 -47.44 2.99 15.38
N ARG A 396 -46.35 3.75 15.39
CA ARG A 396 -46.35 5.17 15.79
C ARG A 396 -45.58 6.01 14.81
N GLN A 397 -46.04 7.25 14.66
CA GLN A 397 -45.34 8.28 13.91
C GLN A 397 -44.78 9.30 14.90
N LEU A 398 -43.47 9.47 14.89
CA LEU A 398 -42.72 10.34 15.79
C LEU A 398 -42.14 11.53 14.99
N ASP A 399 -41.99 12.68 15.64
CA ASP A 399 -41.34 13.85 15.03
C ASP A 399 -39.81 13.66 14.90
N ALA A 400 -39.22 12.87 15.79
CA ALA A 400 -37.80 12.55 15.82
C ALA A 400 -37.57 11.17 16.46
N LEU A 401 -36.36 10.63 16.29
CA LEU A 401 -35.93 9.43 17.00
C LEU A 401 -35.99 9.68 18.53
N PRO A 402 -36.49 8.72 19.34
CA PRO A 402 -36.49 8.84 20.79
C PRO A 402 -35.10 9.13 21.37
N ASP A 403 -35.05 9.88 22.47
CA ASP A 403 -33.82 10.11 23.23
C ASP A 403 -33.51 8.87 24.09
N ASP A 404 -32.79 7.91 23.51
CA ASP A 404 -32.38 6.65 24.11
C ASP A 404 -30.90 6.34 23.79
N ASP A 405 -30.27 5.46 24.58
CA ASP A 405 -28.87 5.06 24.43
C ASP A 405 -28.72 3.93 23.39
N PHE A 406 -28.90 4.29 22.11
CA PHE A 406 -28.78 3.33 21.02
C PHE A 406 -27.32 2.93 20.75
N ARG A 407 -26.98 1.68 21.06
CA ARG A 407 -25.65 1.11 20.79
C ARG A 407 -25.68 0.26 19.52
N ARG A 408 -24.94 0.67 18.50
CA ARG A 408 -24.75 -0.10 17.27
C ARG A 408 -24.07 -1.45 17.53
N THR A 409 -24.68 -2.54 17.06
CA THR A 409 -24.08 -3.89 17.08
C THR A 409 -23.54 -4.28 15.71
N ASN A 410 -24.26 -3.99 14.63
CA ASN A 410 -23.82 -4.24 13.26
C ASN A 410 -24.57 -3.29 12.30
N GLY A 411 -23.87 -2.43 11.55
CA GLY A 411 -24.58 -1.43 10.75
C GLY A 411 -23.73 -0.25 10.29
N GLY A 412 -24.38 0.67 9.60
CA GLY A 412 -23.88 2.01 9.33
C GLY A 412 -24.38 3.00 10.39
N ASP A 413 -23.47 3.73 11.00
CA ASP A 413 -23.80 4.93 11.79
C ASP A 413 -22.91 6.05 11.24
N THR A 414 -23.55 6.94 10.47
CA THR A 414 -22.90 8.04 9.77
C THR A 414 -23.55 9.36 10.14
N ASP A 415 -22.99 10.47 9.68
CA ASP A 415 -23.57 11.81 9.89
C ASP A 415 -24.94 11.98 9.19
N ARG A 416 -25.25 11.11 8.21
CA ARG A 416 -26.47 11.15 7.40
C ARG A 416 -27.47 10.06 7.78
N LEU A 417 -26.99 8.85 8.03
CA LEU A 417 -27.80 7.63 8.07
C LEU A 417 -27.46 6.75 9.28
N LEU A 418 -28.49 6.17 9.88
CA LEU A 418 -28.46 5.04 10.80
C LEU A 418 -29.08 3.84 10.08
N VAL A 419 -28.31 2.78 9.88
CA VAL A 419 -28.81 1.57 9.24
C VAL A 419 -28.25 0.30 9.86
N GLY A 420 -29.08 -0.73 10.02
CA GLY A 420 -28.70 -2.03 10.54
C GLY A 420 -29.17 -2.27 11.97
N PHE A 421 -28.43 -3.07 12.71
CA PHE A 421 -28.75 -3.58 14.04
C PHE A 421 -28.12 -2.74 15.15
N PHE A 422 -28.96 -2.40 16.11
CA PHE A 422 -28.69 -1.61 17.30
C PHE A 422 -29.31 -2.28 18.51
N ARG A 423 -28.97 -1.79 19.70
CA ARG A 423 -29.69 -2.07 20.93
C ARG A 423 -30.05 -0.79 21.65
N ASN A 424 -31.24 -0.74 22.22
CA ASN A 424 -31.69 0.40 23.03
C ASN A 424 -31.06 0.38 24.44
N GLY A 425 -31.37 1.38 25.28
CA GLY A 425 -30.86 1.45 26.65
C GLY A 425 -31.33 0.31 27.57
N GLN A 426 -32.34 -0.45 27.15
CA GLN A 426 -32.87 -1.64 27.84
C GLN A 426 -32.25 -2.96 27.32
N ASP A 427 -31.30 -2.88 26.39
CA ASP A 427 -30.63 -4.01 25.71
C ASP A 427 -31.56 -4.86 24.82
N GLU A 428 -32.68 -4.28 24.37
CA GLU A 428 -33.58 -4.88 23.39
C GLU A 428 -33.06 -4.65 21.96
N ASP A 429 -33.36 -5.58 21.05
CA ASP A 429 -32.88 -5.51 19.68
C ASP A 429 -33.69 -4.48 18.87
N VAL A 430 -32.96 -3.61 18.17
CA VAL A 430 -33.53 -2.51 17.37
C VAL A 430 -32.92 -2.54 15.98
N MET A 431 -33.77 -2.45 14.96
CA MET A 431 -33.31 -2.28 13.59
C MET A 431 -33.64 -0.88 13.08
N MET A 432 -32.66 -0.22 12.48
CA MET A 432 -32.80 1.14 11.97
C MET A 432 -32.64 1.18 10.46
N PHE A 433 -33.47 1.98 9.81
CA PHE A 433 -33.40 2.36 8.39
C PHE A 433 -33.73 3.86 8.28
N MET A 434 -32.82 4.70 8.77
CA MET A 434 -33.13 6.10 9.07
C MET A 434 -32.10 7.09 8.54
N TYR A 435 -32.57 8.19 7.99
CA TYR A 435 -31.83 9.41 7.78
C TYR A 435 -31.96 10.32 9.01
N LYS A 436 -30.82 10.66 9.65
CA LYS A 436 -30.77 11.35 10.95
C LYS A 436 -31.40 12.74 10.99
N LYS A 437 -31.50 13.41 9.83
CA LYS A 437 -32.00 14.80 9.72
C LYS A 437 -33.38 14.88 9.08
N GLU A 438 -34.01 13.74 8.82
CA GLU A 438 -35.31 13.67 8.19
C GLU A 438 -36.39 13.33 9.22
N SER A 439 -37.50 14.04 9.14
CA SER A 439 -38.69 13.85 9.96
C SER A 439 -39.90 13.77 9.03
N PRO A 440 -40.95 13.01 9.36
CA PRO A 440 -41.17 12.23 10.58
C PRO A 440 -40.41 10.88 10.57
N VAL A 441 -40.45 10.15 11.68
CA VAL A 441 -39.92 8.79 11.85
C VAL A 441 -41.06 7.84 12.17
N ILE A 442 -41.07 6.65 11.56
CA ILE A 442 -42.00 5.56 11.90
C ILE A 442 -41.31 4.66 12.91
N GLU A 443 -42.00 4.37 14.01
CA GLU A 443 -41.67 3.36 14.99
C GLU A 443 -42.63 2.18 14.81
N ILE A 444 -42.08 0.99 14.57
CA ILE A 444 -42.81 -0.27 14.41
C ILE A 444 -42.37 -1.20 15.54
N ASP A 445 -43.26 -1.45 16.48
CA ASP A 445 -43.06 -2.44 17.54
C ASP A 445 -43.44 -3.81 16.97
N LEU A 446 -42.45 -4.69 16.77
CA LEU A 446 -42.67 -6.08 16.37
C LEU A 446 -42.57 -7.01 17.58
N THR A 447 -42.95 -8.28 17.40
CA THR A 447 -42.90 -9.30 18.46
C THR A 447 -41.49 -9.52 19.05
N ASP A 448 -40.44 -9.36 18.25
CA ASP A 448 -39.05 -9.69 18.61
C ASP A 448 -38.08 -8.50 18.60
N GLN A 449 -38.44 -7.37 17.96
CA GLN A 449 -37.59 -6.19 17.85
C GLN A 449 -38.39 -4.92 17.55
N THR A 450 -37.78 -3.75 17.74
CA THR A 450 -38.35 -2.47 17.27
C THR A 450 -37.66 -2.02 15.99
N VAL A 451 -38.44 -1.56 14.99
CA VAL A 451 -37.92 -1.04 13.73
C VAL A 451 -38.19 0.47 13.62
N PHE A 452 -37.13 1.25 13.37
CA PHE A 452 -37.25 2.67 13.04
C PHE A 452 -36.99 2.92 11.56
N LEU A 453 -37.90 3.64 10.90
CA LEU A 453 -37.90 3.86 9.45
C LEU A 453 -38.22 5.32 9.11
N ASN A 454 -37.46 5.92 8.18
CA ASN A 454 -37.90 7.12 7.45
C ASN A 454 -37.32 7.17 6.02
N SER A 455 -37.71 8.18 5.25
CA SER A 455 -37.22 8.45 3.91
C SER A 455 -36.66 9.87 3.79
N ASP A 456 -35.69 10.06 2.90
CA ASP A 456 -35.21 11.37 2.44
C ASP A 456 -36.01 11.92 1.24
N VAL A 457 -37.07 11.22 0.84
CA VAL A 457 -38.03 11.68 -0.19
C VAL A 457 -39.24 12.32 0.49
N GLU A 458 -39.55 13.55 0.10
CA GLU A 458 -40.66 14.32 0.67
C GLU A 458 -42.00 13.57 0.55
N GLY A 459 -42.73 13.45 1.66
CA GLY A 459 -44.04 12.77 1.73
C GLY A 459 -43.98 11.24 1.72
N GLN A 460 -42.82 10.63 1.45
CA GLN A 460 -42.67 9.18 1.33
C GLN A 460 -42.87 8.49 2.69
N THR A 461 -42.30 9.04 3.78
CA THR A 461 -42.49 8.49 5.12
C THR A 461 -43.97 8.47 5.53
N GLN A 462 -44.71 9.54 5.25
CA GLN A 462 -46.15 9.60 5.55
C GLN A 462 -46.93 8.59 4.72
N SER A 463 -46.56 8.41 3.44
CA SER A 463 -47.17 7.39 2.58
C SER A 463 -46.95 5.98 3.14
N TRP A 464 -45.73 5.65 3.58
CA TRP A 464 -45.43 4.37 4.21
C TRP A 464 -46.22 4.16 5.51
N TYR A 465 -46.31 5.19 6.36
CA TYR A 465 -47.10 5.12 7.59
C TYR A 465 -48.57 4.81 7.32
N HIS A 466 -49.18 5.46 6.32
CA HIS A 466 -50.56 5.18 5.93
C HIS A 466 -50.75 3.75 5.40
N GLN A 467 -49.81 3.22 4.62
CA GLN A 467 -49.88 1.84 4.13
C GLN A 467 -49.77 0.82 5.28
N LEU A 468 -48.82 1.02 6.18
CA LEU A 468 -48.65 0.16 7.37
C LEU A 468 -49.87 0.22 8.29
N SER A 469 -50.46 1.41 8.47
CA SER A 469 -51.65 1.58 9.30
C SER A 469 -52.88 0.87 8.74
N GLN A 470 -52.97 0.66 7.42
CA GLN A 470 -54.05 -0.10 6.80
C GLN A 470 -53.84 -1.61 6.91
N LEU A 471 -52.59 -2.07 6.93
CA LEU A 471 -52.23 -3.48 7.10
C LEU A 471 -52.38 -3.97 8.54
N ALA A 472 -52.15 -3.09 9.52
CA ALA A 472 -52.24 -3.43 10.95
C ALA A 472 -53.67 -3.38 11.53
N GLN A 473 -54.69 -3.09 10.71
CA GLN A 473 -56.13 -3.11 11.07
C GLN A 473 -56.76 -4.44 10.72
#